data_AF-A0A4R7C4L1-F1
#
_entry.id   AF-A0A4R7C4L1-F1
#
_cell.length_a   1.000
_cell.length_b   1.000
_cell.length_c   1.000
_cell.angle_alpha   90.00
_cell.angle_beta   90.00
_cell.angle_gamma   90.00
#
_symmetry.space_group_name_H-M   'P 1'
#
loop_
_entity.id
_entity.type
_entity.pdbx_description
1 polymer ?
#
loop_
_entity_poly.entity_id
_entity_poly.type
_entity_poly.pdbx_seq_one_letter_code
_entity_poly.pdbx_strand_id
1 'polypeptide(L)'
;MTSFREALRIQRWDDHRYYHHSRINQALHLVSAISFIAAYVIAFKDLALAALIGWLFSMTTRQAGHFFFEPHEYDHVNHASHEHKEEIKVGYNLFRKVILMSIWVFSPLPLLFDPTYFGVFTPAASTWELVRHVGYIWFAIALGGLVFRVAQLCVTRDVQTGLVWGTKILTDPFHDIKLYWRAPFALMRGELIDPREGHSHA
;
A
#
# COMPACT_ATOMS: atom_id res chain seq x y z
N MET A 1 16.93 21.89 -7.27
CA MET A 1 16.25 20.90 -6.40
C MET A 1 14.77 20.96 -6.70
N THR A 2 14.10 19.83 -6.91
CA THR A 2 12.63 19.78 -7.06
C THR A 2 11.96 20.16 -5.74
N SER A 3 10.89 20.95 -5.81
CA SER A 3 10.12 21.31 -4.61
C SER A 3 9.44 20.08 -3.99
N PHE A 4 9.07 20.14 -2.71
CA PHE A 4 8.35 19.03 -2.03
C PHE A 4 7.08 18.61 -2.79
N ARG A 5 6.28 19.58 -3.23
CA ARG A 5 5.03 19.33 -3.98
C ARG A 5 5.32 18.67 -5.32
N GLU A 6 6.37 19.11 -5.99
CA GLU A 6 6.77 18.57 -7.28
C GLU A 6 7.30 17.14 -7.13
N ALA A 7 8.13 16.88 -6.13
CA ALA A 7 8.59 15.53 -5.81
C ALA A 7 7.41 14.58 -5.48
N LEU A 8 6.42 15.03 -4.70
CA LEU A 8 5.22 14.26 -4.41
C LEU A 8 4.39 13.99 -5.67
N ARG A 9 4.24 14.99 -6.55
CA ARG A 9 3.54 14.87 -7.83
C ARG A 9 4.22 13.83 -8.73
N ILE A 10 5.54 13.91 -8.87
CA ILE A 10 6.35 12.97 -9.65
C ILE A 10 6.20 11.56 -9.11
N GLN A 11 6.39 11.35 -7.79
CA GLN A 11 6.27 10.00 -7.21
C GLN A 11 4.89 9.36 -7.44
N ARG A 12 3.81 10.14 -7.39
CA ARG A 12 2.45 9.64 -7.68
C ARG A 12 2.22 9.38 -9.15
N TRP A 13 2.73 10.27 -9.99
CA TRP A 13 2.66 10.10 -11.43
C TRP A 13 3.40 8.84 -11.87
N ASP A 14 4.62 8.62 -11.39
CA ASP A 14 5.40 7.43 -11.70
C ASP A 14 4.71 6.16 -11.17
N ASP A 15 4.14 6.21 -9.97
CA ASP A 15 3.39 5.06 -9.41
C ASP A 15 2.17 4.70 -10.26
N HIS A 16 1.40 5.70 -10.73
CA HIS A 16 0.30 5.49 -11.68
C HIS A 16 0.80 4.97 -13.03
N ARG A 17 1.76 5.68 -13.61
CA ARG A 17 2.28 5.43 -14.94
C ARG A 17 2.92 4.06 -15.10
N TYR A 18 3.56 3.51 -14.07
CA TYR A 18 4.34 2.27 -14.21
C TYR A 18 3.64 1.02 -13.63
N TYR A 19 2.59 1.21 -12.83
CA TYR A 19 2.01 0.14 -12.01
C TYR A 19 0.48 0.15 -11.93
N HIS A 20 -0.23 0.98 -12.70
CA HIS A 20 -1.70 1.07 -12.66
C HIS A 20 -2.34 1.19 -14.06
N HIS A 21 -1.87 0.42 -15.03
CA HIS A 21 -2.41 0.41 -16.40
C HIS A 21 -3.77 -0.27 -16.49
N SER A 22 -3.92 -1.38 -15.75
CA SER A 22 -5.11 -2.22 -15.81
C SER A 22 -6.27 -1.55 -15.09
N ARG A 23 -7.41 -1.41 -15.77
CA ARG A 23 -8.64 -0.90 -15.16
C ARG A 23 -9.15 -1.83 -14.05
N ILE A 24 -8.82 -3.12 -14.10
CA ILE A 24 -9.11 -4.08 -13.01
C ILE A 24 -8.26 -3.71 -11.79
N ASN A 25 -6.96 -3.49 -11.98
CA ASN A 25 -6.07 -3.04 -10.92
C ASN A 25 -6.54 -1.70 -10.33
N GLN A 26 -6.88 -0.72 -11.17
CA GLN A 26 -7.43 0.57 -10.73
C GLN A 26 -8.71 0.40 -9.90
N ALA A 27 -9.63 -0.47 -10.31
CA ALA A 27 -10.85 -0.75 -9.54
C ALA A 27 -10.55 -1.42 -8.19
N LEU A 28 -9.57 -2.34 -8.13
CA LEU A 28 -9.11 -2.93 -6.88
C LEU A 28 -8.45 -1.90 -5.96
N HIS A 29 -7.68 -0.96 -6.53
CA HIS A 29 -7.14 0.18 -5.79
C HIS A 29 -8.23 1.11 -5.27
N LEU A 30 -9.33 1.30 -5.99
CA LEU A 30 -10.47 2.07 -5.49
C LEU A 30 -11.07 1.41 -4.25
N VAL A 31 -11.30 0.09 -4.28
CA VAL A 31 -11.81 -0.66 -3.11
C VAL A 31 -10.82 -0.58 -1.94
N SER A 32 -9.53 -0.74 -2.24
CA SER A 32 -8.45 -0.60 -1.26
C SER A 32 -8.48 0.78 -0.60
N ALA A 33 -8.56 1.84 -1.40
CA ALA A 33 -8.52 3.20 -0.95
C ALA A 33 -9.71 3.56 -0.07
N ILE A 34 -10.93 3.18 -0.45
CA ILE A 34 -12.13 3.36 0.39
C ILE A 34 -11.97 2.62 1.72
N SER A 35 -11.44 1.41 1.70
CA SER A 35 -11.19 0.60 2.90
C SER A 35 -10.14 1.24 3.81
N PHE A 36 -9.08 1.83 3.26
CA PHE A 36 -8.09 2.58 4.03
C PHE A 36 -8.68 3.83 4.68
N ILE A 37 -9.54 4.58 3.98
CA ILE A 37 -10.23 5.73 4.57
C ILE A 37 -11.14 5.30 5.72
N ALA A 38 -11.88 4.19 5.56
CA ALA A 38 -12.66 3.62 6.66
C ALA A 38 -11.77 3.22 7.84
N ALA A 39 -10.63 2.57 7.58
CA ALA A 39 -9.65 2.21 8.61
C ALA A 39 -9.10 3.45 9.33
N TYR A 40 -8.82 4.56 8.62
CA TYR A 40 -8.38 5.81 9.24
C TYR A 40 -9.41 6.38 10.21
N VAL A 41 -10.69 6.37 9.83
CA VAL A 41 -11.78 6.81 10.72
C VAL A 41 -11.90 5.89 11.94
N ILE A 42 -11.80 4.58 11.74
CA ILE A 42 -11.92 3.58 12.81
C ILE A 42 -10.73 3.66 13.77
N ALA A 43 -9.53 4.00 13.29
CA ALA A 43 -8.32 4.08 14.12
C ALA A 43 -8.44 5.06 15.30
N PHE A 44 -9.31 6.07 15.21
CA PHE A 44 -9.59 6.97 16.34
C PHE A 44 -10.31 6.31 17.52
N LYS A 45 -10.94 5.15 17.31
CA LYS A 45 -11.73 4.43 18.31
C LYS A 45 -11.20 3.04 18.58
N ASP A 46 -10.70 2.35 17.56
CA ASP A 46 -10.30 0.95 17.63
C ASP A 46 -9.15 0.64 16.67
N LEU A 47 -7.93 0.63 17.21
CA LEU A 47 -6.71 0.37 16.43
C LEU A 47 -6.65 -1.07 15.91
N ALA A 48 -7.14 -2.05 16.67
CA ALA A 48 -7.15 -3.44 16.25
C ALA A 48 -8.06 -3.63 15.04
N LEU A 49 -9.29 -3.11 15.11
CA LEU A 49 -10.23 -3.19 14.00
C LEU A 49 -9.74 -2.41 12.76
N ALA A 50 -9.17 -1.22 12.96
CA ALA A 50 -8.57 -0.44 11.88
C ALA A 50 -7.47 -1.22 11.15
N ALA A 51 -6.58 -1.89 11.88
CA ALA A 51 -5.53 -2.70 11.30
C ALA A 51 -6.07 -3.94 10.57
N LEU A 52 -7.09 -4.61 11.11
CA LEU A 52 -7.75 -5.72 10.42
C LEU A 52 -8.33 -5.28 9.07
N ILE A 53 -9.00 -4.13 9.01
CA ILE A 53 -9.53 -3.57 7.76
C ILE A 53 -8.40 -3.15 6.81
N GLY A 54 -7.38 -2.49 7.35
CA GLY A 54 -6.20 -2.05 6.61
C GLY A 54 -5.49 -3.21 5.93
N TRP A 55 -5.25 -4.31 6.64
CA TRP A 55 -4.53 -5.46 6.09
C TRP A 55 -5.42 -6.39 5.26
N LEU A 56 -6.56 -6.83 5.80
CA LEU A 56 -7.37 -7.88 5.16
C LEU A 56 -8.11 -7.39 3.92
N PHE A 57 -8.61 -6.16 3.94
CA PHE A 57 -9.36 -5.59 2.80
C PHE A 57 -8.46 -4.69 1.98
N SER A 58 -7.87 -3.69 2.63
CA SER A 58 -7.17 -2.62 1.90
C SER A 58 -5.89 -3.13 1.24
N MET A 59 -4.99 -3.77 1.99
CA MET A 59 -3.76 -4.31 1.43
C MET A 59 -4.02 -5.50 0.51
N THR A 60 -4.88 -6.45 0.86
CA THR A 60 -5.15 -7.61 -0.01
C THR A 60 -5.66 -7.21 -1.40
N THR A 61 -6.61 -6.28 -1.49
CA THR A 61 -7.15 -5.83 -2.79
C THR A 61 -6.10 -5.07 -3.61
N ARG A 62 -5.34 -4.16 -2.99
CA ARG A 62 -4.21 -3.46 -3.63
C ARG A 62 -3.14 -4.42 -4.13
N GLN A 63 -2.79 -5.41 -3.32
CA GLN A 63 -1.74 -6.37 -3.66
C GLN A 63 -2.20 -7.35 -4.75
N ALA A 64 -3.47 -7.75 -4.74
CA ALA A 64 -4.07 -8.53 -5.82
C ALA A 64 -4.04 -7.75 -7.14
N GLY A 65 -4.35 -6.46 -7.11
CA GLY A 65 -4.26 -5.57 -8.25
C GLY A 65 -2.86 -5.55 -8.87
N HIS A 66 -1.85 -5.20 -8.08
CA HIS A 66 -0.46 -5.18 -8.54
C HIS A 66 0.05 -6.55 -8.99
N PHE A 67 -0.32 -7.64 -8.32
CA PHE A 67 0.28 -8.94 -8.56
C PHE A 67 -0.34 -9.69 -9.74
N PHE A 68 -1.67 -9.61 -9.91
CA PHE A 68 -2.36 -10.38 -10.94
C PHE A 68 -2.65 -9.60 -12.22
N PHE A 69 -2.66 -8.27 -12.17
CA PHE A 69 -3.18 -7.45 -13.27
C PHE A 69 -2.18 -6.43 -13.83
N GLU A 70 -0.92 -6.45 -13.37
CA GLU A 70 0.14 -5.59 -13.89
C GLU A 70 1.34 -6.41 -14.42
N PRO A 71 2.04 -5.91 -15.45
CA PRO A 71 3.15 -6.64 -16.05
C PRO A 71 4.37 -6.68 -15.14
N HIS A 72 4.88 -7.88 -14.90
CA HIS A 72 6.10 -8.16 -14.14
C HIS A 72 7.33 -8.37 -15.03
N GLU A 73 7.15 -8.25 -16.35
CA GLU A 73 8.19 -8.38 -17.37
C GLU A 73 8.46 -7.01 -18.02
N TYR A 74 8.82 -7.00 -19.30
CA TYR A 74 9.02 -5.76 -20.03
C TYR A 74 7.70 -4.98 -20.15
N ASP A 75 7.74 -3.72 -19.76
CA ASP A 75 6.63 -2.80 -19.87
C ASP A 75 6.58 -2.22 -21.29
N HIS A 76 5.82 -2.86 -22.16
CA HIS A 76 5.69 -2.43 -23.56
C HIS A 76 5.05 -1.05 -23.72
N VAL A 77 4.26 -0.60 -22.73
CA VAL A 77 3.64 0.72 -22.74
C VAL A 77 4.70 1.79 -22.45
N ASN A 78 5.47 1.60 -21.37
CA ASN A 78 6.43 2.60 -20.92
C ASN A 78 7.83 2.42 -21.49
N HIS A 79 8.04 1.38 -22.30
CA HIS A 79 9.33 0.96 -22.83
C HIS A 79 10.39 0.77 -21.72
N ALA A 80 9.99 0.19 -20.58
CA ALA A 80 10.83 0.05 -19.40
C ALA A 80 10.98 -1.41 -18.96
N SER A 81 12.20 -1.82 -18.60
CA SER A 81 12.43 -3.13 -17.99
C SER A 81 11.89 -3.16 -16.55
N HIS A 82 11.54 -4.34 -16.05
CA HIS A 82 11.13 -4.51 -14.66
C HIS A 82 12.22 -4.04 -13.68
N GLU A 83 13.48 -4.37 -13.98
CA GLU A 83 14.65 -3.94 -13.19
C GLU A 83 14.74 -2.42 -13.10
N HIS A 84 14.60 -1.71 -14.23
CA HIS A 84 14.60 -0.25 -14.24
C HIS A 84 13.47 0.34 -13.39
N LYS A 85 12.25 -0.20 -13.52
CA LYS A 85 11.09 0.21 -12.71
C LYS A 85 11.34 0.02 -11.21
N GLU A 86 11.99 -1.07 -10.82
CA GLU A 86 12.31 -1.40 -9.44
C GLU A 86 13.45 -0.55 -8.85
N GLU A 87 14.41 -0.11 -9.67
CA GLU A 87 15.49 0.81 -9.27
C GLU A 87 14.99 2.23 -8.97
N ILE A 88 14.07 2.76 -9.80
CA ILE A 88 13.50 4.09 -9.60
C ILE A 88 12.49 4.12 -8.44
N LYS A 89 11.97 2.96 -8.03
CA LYS A 89 10.96 2.88 -6.97
C LYS A 89 11.57 3.25 -5.62
N VAL A 90 11.28 4.49 -5.20
CA VAL A 90 11.65 5.03 -3.88
C VAL A 90 10.97 4.24 -2.75
N GLY A 91 9.79 3.67 -2.99
CA GLY A 91 9.05 2.89 -2.02
C GLY A 91 9.50 1.43 -1.87
N TYR A 92 8.55 0.55 -1.59
CA TYR A 92 8.81 -0.88 -1.50
C TYR A 92 8.92 -1.49 -2.90
N ASN A 93 10.15 -1.78 -3.32
CA ASN A 93 10.40 -2.73 -4.40
C ASN A 93 9.83 -4.12 -4.03
N LEU A 94 9.66 -4.99 -5.01
CA LEU A 94 9.01 -6.29 -4.90
C LEU A 94 9.64 -7.14 -3.79
N PHE A 95 10.97 -7.17 -3.70
CA PHE A 95 11.66 -7.89 -2.63
C PHE A 95 11.29 -7.39 -1.23
N ARG A 96 11.36 -6.07 -1.00
CA ARG A 96 10.98 -5.48 0.29
C ARG A 96 9.49 -5.65 0.58
N LYS A 97 8.65 -5.64 -0.46
CA LYS A 97 7.21 -5.91 -0.36
C LYS A 97 6.96 -7.34 0.10
N VAL A 98 7.65 -8.33 -0.48
CA VAL A 98 7.58 -9.73 -0.02
C VAL A 98 8.01 -9.84 1.44
N ILE A 99 9.12 -9.21 1.85
CA ILE A 99 9.54 -9.20 3.26
C ILE A 99 8.44 -8.65 4.17
N LEU A 100 7.84 -7.50 3.83
CA LEU A 100 6.78 -6.90 4.63
C LEU A 100 5.55 -7.81 4.73
N MET A 101 5.13 -8.42 3.62
CA MET A 101 3.98 -9.34 3.60
C MET A 101 4.28 -10.60 4.43
N SER A 102 5.49 -11.15 4.37
CA SER A 102 5.91 -12.27 5.19
C SER A 102 5.89 -11.92 6.68
N ILE A 103 6.42 -10.75 7.05
CA ILE A 103 6.37 -10.26 8.45
C ILE A 103 4.91 -10.15 8.90
N TRP A 104 4.04 -9.54 8.10
CA TRP A 104 2.62 -9.40 8.41
C TRP A 104 1.92 -10.77 8.61
N VAL A 105 2.13 -11.73 7.72
CA VAL A 105 1.51 -13.07 7.82
C VAL A 105 2.02 -13.83 9.04
N PHE A 106 3.32 -13.79 9.31
CA PHE A 106 3.93 -14.62 10.34
C PHE A 106 3.99 -13.96 11.72
N SER A 107 3.81 -12.65 11.82
CA SER A 107 3.85 -11.95 13.11
C SER A 107 2.85 -12.44 14.15
N PRO A 108 1.67 -12.99 13.83
CA PRO A 108 0.76 -13.50 14.85
C PRO A 108 1.12 -14.90 15.34
N LEU A 109 2.01 -15.64 14.65
CA LEU A 109 2.34 -17.03 15.00
C LEU A 109 2.85 -17.23 16.44
N PRO A 110 3.56 -16.27 17.08
CA PRO A 110 3.92 -16.40 18.49
C PRO A 110 2.73 -16.61 19.43
N LEU A 111 1.54 -16.12 19.09
CA LEU A 111 0.32 -16.40 19.87
C LEU A 111 -0.04 -17.89 19.94
N LEU A 112 0.49 -18.73 19.04
CA LEU A 112 0.24 -20.18 19.04
C LEU A 112 0.99 -20.93 20.15
N PHE A 113 2.10 -20.36 20.66
CA PHE A 113 2.93 -20.99 21.69
C PHE A 113 3.09 -20.15 22.95
N ASP A 114 2.90 -18.84 22.87
CA ASP A 114 2.76 -17.94 24.02
C ASP A 114 1.52 -17.06 23.85
N PRO A 115 0.40 -17.37 24.54
CA PRO A 115 -0.86 -16.63 24.40
C PRO A 115 -0.76 -15.19 24.95
N THR A 116 0.31 -14.86 25.68
CA THR A 116 0.58 -13.49 26.15
C THR A 116 1.38 -12.66 25.15
N TYR A 117 1.89 -13.27 24.08
CA TYR A 117 2.80 -12.63 23.11
C TYR A 117 3.98 -11.96 23.81
N PHE A 118 4.79 -12.74 24.53
CA PHE A 118 5.94 -12.26 25.31
C PHE A 118 5.54 -11.25 26.40
N GLY A 119 4.37 -11.43 27.03
CA GLY A 119 3.84 -10.56 28.08
C GLY A 119 3.19 -9.26 27.61
N VAL A 120 3.00 -9.06 26.30
CA VAL A 120 2.32 -7.88 25.74
C VAL A 120 0.82 -7.89 26.02
N PHE A 121 0.21 -9.07 26.04
CA PHE A 121 -1.23 -9.25 26.25
C PHE A 121 -1.52 -10.12 27.46
N THR A 122 -2.71 -9.95 28.02
CA THR A 122 -3.35 -11.02 28.78
C THR A 122 -3.80 -12.14 27.82
N PRO A 123 -3.76 -13.42 28.20
CA PRO A 123 -4.28 -14.48 27.35
C PRO A 123 -5.73 -14.20 26.94
N ALA A 124 -6.03 -14.32 25.65
CA ALA A 124 -7.36 -14.04 25.13
C ALA A 124 -8.41 -14.98 25.74
N ALA A 125 -9.48 -14.42 26.30
CA ALA A 125 -10.60 -15.17 26.86
C ALA A 125 -11.60 -15.65 25.79
N SER A 126 -11.49 -15.14 24.57
CA SER A 126 -12.37 -15.50 23.44
C SER A 126 -11.64 -15.43 22.10
N THR A 127 -12.22 -16.08 21.08
CA THR A 127 -11.72 -15.98 19.70
C THR A 127 -11.69 -14.55 19.20
N TRP A 128 -12.68 -13.72 19.57
CA TRP A 128 -12.69 -12.32 19.16
C TRP A 128 -11.55 -11.53 19.79
N GLU A 129 -11.27 -11.75 21.07
CA GLU A 129 -10.14 -11.12 21.74
C GLU A 129 -8.79 -11.56 21.13
N LEU A 130 -8.67 -12.84 20.74
CA LEU A 130 -7.51 -13.32 19.99
C LEU A 130 -7.35 -12.56 18.66
N VAL A 131 -8.43 -12.40 17.89
CA VAL A 131 -8.43 -11.61 16.65
C VAL A 131 -8.04 -10.15 16.91
N ARG A 132 -8.42 -9.57 18.06
CA ARG A 132 -7.99 -8.22 18.45
C ARG A 132 -6.49 -8.16 18.75
N HIS A 133 -5.90 -9.15 19.41
CA HIS A 133 -4.44 -9.22 19.62
C HIS A 133 -3.70 -9.25 18.27
N VAL A 134 -4.18 -10.06 17.33
CA VAL A 134 -3.67 -10.06 15.94
C VAL A 134 -3.77 -8.67 15.33
N GLY A 135 -4.92 -8.01 15.47
CA GLY A 135 -5.12 -6.64 15.01
C GLY A 135 -4.11 -5.65 15.59
N TYR A 136 -3.82 -5.71 16.89
CA TYR A 136 -2.82 -4.84 17.52
C TYR A 136 -1.39 -5.13 17.05
N ILE A 137 -1.01 -6.40 16.88
CA ILE A 137 0.29 -6.78 16.30
C ILE A 137 0.43 -6.19 14.89
N TRP A 138 -0.61 -6.37 14.06
CA TRP A 138 -0.64 -5.84 12.71
C TRP A 138 -0.68 -4.31 12.64
N PHE A 139 -1.31 -3.65 13.61
CA PHE A 139 -1.23 -2.20 13.77
C PHE A 139 0.20 -1.76 14.03
N ALA A 140 0.89 -2.41 14.96
CA ALA A 140 2.29 -2.12 15.28
C ALA A 140 3.20 -2.31 14.06
N ILE A 141 2.96 -3.32 13.23
CA ILE A 141 3.70 -3.55 11.98
C ILE A 141 3.41 -2.46 10.95
N ALA A 142 2.15 -2.05 10.78
CA ALA A 142 1.80 -0.98 9.84
C ALA A 142 2.48 0.34 10.23
N LEU A 143 2.39 0.72 11.50
CA LEU A 143 3.03 1.94 12.02
C LEU A 143 4.55 1.84 11.97
N GLY A 144 5.11 0.73 12.45
CA GLY A 144 6.55 0.48 12.48
C GLY A 144 7.15 0.44 11.08
N GLY A 145 6.51 -0.24 10.13
CA GLY A 145 6.94 -0.30 8.74
C GLY A 145 6.96 1.07 8.07
N LEU A 146 5.91 1.88 8.28
CA LEU A 146 5.85 3.25 7.77
C LEU A 146 6.97 4.13 8.36
N VAL A 147 7.09 4.18 9.69
CA VAL A 147 8.08 5.00 10.39
C VAL A 147 9.49 4.57 10.02
N PHE A 148 9.77 3.27 10.05
CA PHE A 148 11.06 2.70 9.66
C PHE A 148 11.41 3.10 8.23
N ARG A 149 10.48 2.96 7.27
CA ARG A 149 10.76 3.28 5.87
C ARG A 149 11.00 4.77 5.66
N VAL A 150 10.23 5.64 6.31
CA VAL A 150 10.47 7.10 6.27
C VAL A 150 11.85 7.43 6.81
N ALA A 151 12.20 6.94 8.00
CA ALA A 151 13.50 7.18 8.62
C ALA A 151 14.65 6.65 7.76
N GLN A 152 14.51 5.43 7.24
CA GLN A 152 15.51 4.80 6.37
C GLN A 152 15.72 5.58 5.08
N LEU A 153 14.66 6.15 4.48
CA LEU A 153 14.77 7.03 3.31
C LEU A 153 15.44 8.36 3.65
N CYS A 154 15.14 8.96 4.81
CA CYS A 154 15.80 10.17 5.29
C CYS A 154 17.32 9.99 5.40
N VAL A 155 17.78 8.80 5.84
CA VAL A 155 19.20 8.48 6.00
C VAL A 155 19.88 8.09 4.69
N THR A 156 19.22 7.28 3.86
CA THR A 156 19.84 6.70 2.64
C THR A 156 19.71 7.54 1.39
N ARG A 157 18.78 8.50 1.37
CA ARG A 157 18.57 9.44 0.25
C ARG A 157 18.73 10.86 0.78
N ASP A 158 17.69 11.38 1.43
CA ASP A 158 17.65 12.69 2.06
C ASP A 158 16.31 12.86 2.80
N VAL A 159 16.24 13.84 3.70
CA VAL A 159 15.06 14.11 4.53
C VAL A 159 13.82 14.42 3.70
N GLN A 160 13.95 15.17 2.60
CA GLN A 160 12.81 15.51 1.75
C GLN A 160 12.24 14.24 1.11
N THR A 161 13.08 13.34 0.58
CA THR A 161 12.64 12.08 -0.02
C THR A 161 11.83 11.22 0.97
N GLY A 162 12.31 11.08 2.21
CA GLY A 162 11.60 10.33 3.24
C GLY A 162 10.24 10.93 3.60
N LEU A 163 10.18 12.26 3.79
CA LEU A 163 8.94 12.96 4.12
C LEU A 163 7.93 12.98 2.97
N VAL A 164 8.41 13.13 1.72
CA VAL A 164 7.57 13.04 0.51
C VAL A 164 6.96 11.64 0.41
N TRP A 165 7.77 10.59 0.61
CA TRP A 165 7.27 9.22 0.54
C TRP A 165 6.26 8.93 1.66
N GLY A 166 6.52 9.35 2.89
CA GLY A 166 5.56 9.20 4.00
C GLY A 166 4.26 9.95 3.73
N THR A 167 4.35 11.17 3.20
CA THR A 167 3.18 11.98 2.82
C THR A 167 2.39 11.29 1.71
N LYS A 168 3.07 10.77 0.68
CA LYS A 168 2.46 9.96 -0.38
C LYS A 168 1.63 8.83 0.23
N ILE A 169 2.25 7.93 1.01
CA ILE A 169 1.55 6.78 1.59
C ILE A 169 0.32 7.16 2.41
N LEU A 170 0.42 8.18 3.27
CA LEU A 170 -0.71 8.62 4.11
C LEU A 170 -1.86 9.26 3.34
N THR A 171 -1.58 9.80 2.15
CA THR A 171 -2.58 10.54 1.36
C THR A 171 -2.96 9.85 0.06
N ASP A 172 -2.31 8.74 -0.28
CA ASP A 172 -2.60 7.93 -1.46
C ASP A 172 -4.04 7.42 -1.49
N PRO A 173 -4.67 6.96 -0.39
CA PRO A 173 -6.08 6.56 -0.46
C PRO A 173 -7.00 7.67 -1.01
N PHE A 174 -6.80 8.93 -0.63
CA PHE A 174 -7.58 10.03 -1.20
C PHE A 174 -7.26 10.28 -2.67
N HIS A 175 -5.99 10.12 -3.05
CA HIS A 175 -5.54 10.30 -4.43
C HIS A 175 -6.04 9.17 -5.35
N ASP A 176 -5.98 7.93 -4.89
CA ASP A 176 -6.45 6.72 -5.57
C ASP A 176 -7.96 6.81 -5.83
N ILE A 177 -8.76 7.26 -4.86
CA ILE A 177 -10.20 7.50 -5.08
C ILE A 177 -10.40 8.53 -6.21
N LYS A 178 -9.67 9.66 -6.16
CA LYS A 178 -9.77 10.71 -7.18
C LYS A 178 -9.40 10.18 -8.57
N LEU A 179 -8.38 9.32 -8.69
CA LEU A 179 -7.94 8.76 -9.96
C LEU A 179 -8.87 7.65 -10.47
N TYR A 180 -9.28 6.73 -9.59
CA TYR A 180 -9.82 5.43 -10.00
C TYR A 180 -11.33 5.28 -9.82
N TRP A 181 -12.05 6.29 -9.32
CA TRP A 181 -13.52 6.19 -9.16
C TRP A 181 -14.27 5.87 -10.48
N ARG A 182 -13.66 6.14 -11.64
CA ARG A 182 -14.23 5.81 -12.96
C ARG A 182 -13.91 4.40 -13.45
N ALA A 183 -12.94 3.71 -12.86
CA ALA A 183 -12.46 2.42 -13.33
C ALA A 183 -13.58 1.35 -13.40
N PRO A 184 -14.50 1.22 -12.41
CA PRO A 184 -15.61 0.28 -12.52
C PRO A 184 -16.52 0.55 -13.72
N PHE A 185 -16.79 1.83 -14.03
CA PHE A 185 -17.60 2.21 -15.19
C PHE A 185 -16.89 1.93 -16.52
N ALA A 186 -15.56 2.09 -16.56
CA ALA A 186 -14.75 1.73 -17.71
C ALA A 186 -14.79 0.22 -17.97
N LEU A 187 -14.65 -0.59 -16.91
CA LEU A 187 -14.78 -2.05 -17.01
C LEU A 187 -16.15 -2.49 -17.52
N MET A 188 -17.24 -1.85 -17.09
CA MET A 188 -18.59 -2.13 -17.62
C MET A 188 -18.73 -1.82 -19.12
N ARG A 189 -17.86 -0.97 -19.69
CA ARG A 189 -17.79 -0.70 -21.13
C ARG A 189 -16.80 -1.61 -21.87
N GLY A 190 -16.16 -2.55 -21.18
CA GLY A 190 -15.14 -3.44 -21.75
C GLY A 190 -13.75 -2.80 -21.88
N GLU A 191 -13.52 -1.63 -21.30
CA GLU A 191 -12.21 -0.97 -21.30
C GLU A 191 -11.31 -1.63 -20.23
N LEU A 192 -10.40 -2.52 -20.65
CA LEU A 192 -9.51 -3.24 -19.73
C LEU A 192 -8.22 -2.45 -19.38
N ILE A 193 -7.76 -1.60 -20.28
CA ILE A 193 -6.53 -0.81 -20.14
C ILE A 193 -6.87 0.68 -20.18
N ASP A 194 -6.20 1.50 -19.36
CA ASP A 194 -6.38 2.95 -19.39
C ASP A 194 -5.65 3.59 -20.59
N PRO A 195 -6.37 4.19 -21.56
CA PRO A 195 -5.72 4.81 -22.72
C PRO A 195 -4.99 6.13 -22.39
N ARG A 196 -5.10 6.65 -21.16
CA ARG A 196 -4.53 7.96 -20.77
C ARG A 196 -3.01 7.98 -20.62
N GLU A 197 -2.33 6.88 -20.92
CA GLU A 197 -0.88 6.72 -20.83
C GLU A 197 -0.08 7.60 -21.81
N GLY A 198 -0.74 8.30 -22.74
CA GLY A 198 -0.11 9.18 -23.73
C GLY A 198 -0.27 10.70 -23.54
N HIS A 199 -1.07 11.18 -22.59
CA HIS A 199 -1.23 12.62 -22.40
C HIS A 199 -0.21 13.16 -21.42
N SER A 200 0.91 13.65 -21.96
CA SER A 200 1.75 14.61 -21.26
C SER A 200 0.85 15.77 -20.83
N HIS A 201 0.74 15.98 -19.52
CA HIS A 201 0.47 17.33 -19.03
C HIS A 201 1.79 18.08 -19.15
N ALA A 202 1.91 18.77 -20.29
CA ALA A 202 2.84 19.89 -20.47
C ALA A 202 2.75 20.89 -19.32
#